data_AF-A0A496Z8N9-F1
#
_entry.id   AF-A0A496Z8N9-F1
#
_cell.length_a   1.000
_cell.length_b   1.000
_cell.length_c   1.000
_cell.angle_alpha   90.00
_cell.angle_beta   90.00
_cell.angle_gamma   90.00
#
_symmetry.space_group_name_H-M   'P 1'
#
loop_
_entity.id
_entity.type
_entity.pdbx_description
1 polymer ?
#
loop_
_entity_poly.entity_id
_entity_poly.type
_entity_poly.pdbx_seq_one_letter_code
_entity_poly.pdbx_strand_id
1 'polypeptide(L)' 'METQFVTDLKGKRTAAIIPFEEWERTEKAKDILEHVYLAGIIKERKNSKIAVSLDALLKAEDLSRDELEG' A
#
# COMPACT_ATOMS: atom_id res chain seq x y z
N MET A 1 22.70 -17.74 -0.13
CA MET A 1 23.30 -16.40 0.06
C MET A 1 22.50 -15.71 1.14
N GLU A 2 23.14 -15.06 2.11
CA GLU A 2 22.43 -14.30 3.17
C GLU A 2 22.23 -12.84 2.74
N THR A 3 21.26 -12.16 3.36
CA THR A 3 21.01 -10.73 3.13
C THR A 3 22.22 -9.91 3.54
N GLN A 4 22.73 -9.07 2.64
CA GLN A 4 23.82 -8.13 2.90
C GLN A 4 23.32 -6.70 2.81
N PHE A 5 23.93 -5.80 3.57
CA PHE A 5 23.59 -4.37 3.55
C PHE A 5 24.76 -3.57 3.00
N VAL A 6 24.46 -2.66 2.07
CA VAL A 6 25.41 -1.65 1.60
C VAL A 6 25.27 -0.43 2.50
N THR A 7 26.39 0.07 3.02
CA THR A 7 26.43 1.26 3.88
C THR A 7 27.16 2.41 3.21
N ASP A 8 26.72 3.64 3.48
CA ASP A 8 27.48 4.84 3.12
C ASP A 8 28.72 5.02 4.02
N LEU A 9 29.50 6.07 3.75
CA LEU A 9 30.71 6.42 4.51
C LEU A 9 30.43 6.76 5.99
N LYS A 10 29.17 7.02 6.35
CA LYS A 10 28.73 7.31 7.73
C LYS A 10 28.13 6.07 8.40
N GLY A 11 28.16 4.91 7.75
CA GLY A 11 27.59 3.66 8.26
C GLY A 11 26.07 3.54 8.11
N LYS A 12 25.41 4.47 7.40
CA LYS A 12 23.97 4.40 7.14
C LYS A 12 23.70 3.36 6.05
N ARG A 13 22.80 2.42 6.31
CA ARG A 13 22.35 1.44 5.30
C ARG A 13 21.61 2.15 4.17
N THR A 14 22.07 1.94 2.94
CA THR A 14 21.53 2.58 1.73
C THR A 14 20.88 1.60 0.78
N ALA A 15 21.34 0.34 0.76
CA ALA A 15 20.74 -0.72 -0.02
C ALA A 15 20.87 -2.08 0.69
N ALA A 16 20.11 -3.05 0.23
CA ALA A 16 20.23 -4.45 0.62
C ALA A 16 20.42 -5.32 -0.63
N ILE A 17 21.33 -6.28 -0.55
CA ILE A 17 21.51 -7.32 -1.55
C ILE A 17 20.89 -8.58 -0.94
N ILE A 18 19.85 -9.08 -1.59
CA ILE A 18 19.10 -10.26 -1.14
C ILE A 18 19.08 -11.33 -2.23
N PRO A 19 18.96 -12.62 -1.86
CA PRO A 19 18.69 -13.67 -2.83
C PRO A 19 17.40 -13.39 -3.60
N PHE A 20 17.39 -13.76 -4.88
CA PHE A 20 16.24 -13.52 -5.74
C PHE A 20 14.97 -14.21 -5.21
N GLU A 21 15.09 -15.44 -4.70
CA GLU A 21 13.97 -16.20 -4.15
C GLU A 21 13.39 -15.53 -2.89
N GLU A 22 14.23 -14.87 -2.10
CA GLU A 22 13.77 -14.12 -0.92
C GLU A 22 13.06 -12.82 -1.31
N TRP A 23 13.58 -12.13 -2.32
CA TRP A 23 12.89 -10.98 -2.90
C TRP A 23 11.51 -11.37 -3.45
N GLU A 24 11.43 -12.44 -4.23
CA GLU A 24 10.18 -12.90 -4.84
C GLU A 24 9.14 -13.30 -3.78
N ARG A 25 9.56 -13.98 -2.70
CA ARG A 25 8.69 -14.26 -1.55
C ARG A 25 8.17 -13.00 -0.89
N THR A 26 9.04 -12.00 -0.73
CA THR A 26 8.68 -10.72 -0.10
C THR A 26 7.67 -9.95 -0.95
N GLU A 27 7.87 -9.90 -2.26
CA GLU A 27 6.92 -9.26 -3.19
C GLU A 27 5.53 -9.92 -3.15
N LYS A 28 5.48 -11.26 -3.13
CA LYS A 28 4.20 -11.99 -3.00
C LYS A 28 3.53 -11.72 -1.64
N ALA A 29 4.31 -11.65 -0.55
CA ALA A 29 3.76 -11.38 0.78
C ALA A 29 3.24 -9.94 0.92
N LYS A 30 3.85 -8.98 0.22
CA LYS A 30 3.44 -7.57 0.22
C LYS A 30 1.99 -7.40 -0.21
N ASP A 31 1.58 -8.10 -1.26
CA ASP A 31 0.20 -8.04 -1.77
C ASP A 31 -0.82 -8.48 -0.71
N ILE A 32 -0.55 -9.60 -0.03
CA ILE A 32 -1.40 -10.08 1.07
C ILE A 32 -1.43 -9.08 2.23
N LEU A 33 -0.27 -8.53 2.59
CA LEU A 33 -0.16 -7.54 3.68
C LEU A 33 -0.95 -6.25 3.37
N GLU A 34 -0.96 -5.81 2.11
CA GLU A 34 -1.75 -4.67 1.67
C GLU A 34 -3.25 -4.93 1.87
N HIS A 35 -3.74 -6.10 1.46
CA HIS A 35 -5.13 -6.49 1.68
C HIS A 35 -5.50 -6.57 3.17
N VAL A 36 -4.62 -7.12 4.02
CA VAL A 36 -4.83 -7.17 5.48
C VAL A 36 -4.88 -5.77 6.08
N TYR A 37 -3.99 -4.88 5.63
CA TYR A 37 -3.95 -3.49 6.08
C TYR A 37 -5.24 -2.74 5.69
N LEU A 38 -5.67 -2.85 4.43
CA LEU A 38 -6.91 -2.27 3.94
C LEU A 38 -8.14 -2.82 4.68
N ALA A 39 -8.19 -4.13 4.92
CA ALA A 39 -9.26 -4.74 5.71
C ALA A 39 -9.31 -4.18 7.14
N GLY A 40 -8.15 -3.90 7.74
CA GLY A 40 -8.03 -3.22 9.03
C GLY A 40 -8.67 -1.82 9.01
N ILE A 41 -8.27 -0.98 8.06
CA ILE A 41 -8.82 0.38 7.89
C ILE A 41 -10.34 0.33 7.69
N ILE A 42 -10.82 -0.56 6.82
CA ILE A 42 -12.25 -0.71 6.55
C ILE A 42 -12.99 -1.08 7.83
N LYS A 43 -12.46 -2.03 8.61
CA LYS A 43 -13.06 -2.45 9.89
C LYS A 43 -13.12 -1.29 10.88
N GLU A 44 -12.05 -0.52 11.02
CA GLU A 44 -11.99 0.64 11.90
C GLU A 44 -12.99 1.73 11.47
N ARG A 45 -13.18 1.92 10.17
CA ARG A 45 -14.03 2.99 9.62
C ARG A 45 -15.48 2.60 9.37
N LYS A 46 -15.85 1.31 9.48
CA LYS A 46 -17.16 0.76 9.09
C LYS A 46 -18.38 1.52 9.64
N ASN A 47 -18.24 2.15 10.82
CA ASN A 47 -19.30 2.95 11.45
C ASN A 47 -18.85 4.37 11.82
N SER A 48 -17.73 4.83 11.25
CA SER A 48 -17.23 6.18 11.48
C SER A 48 -18.09 7.21 10.73
N LYS A 49 -18.15 8.44 11.23
CA LYS A 49 -18.83 9.53 10.50
C LYS A 49 -18.11 9.75 9.17
N ILE A 50 -18.90 9.86 8.11
CA ILE A 50 -18.42 10.17 6.77
C ILE A 50 -17.75 11.55 6.82
N ALA A 51 -16.46 11.60 6.49
CA ALA A 51 -15.70 12.84 6.47
C ALA A 51 -15.87 13.62 5.16
N VAL A 52 -16.16 12.94 4.05
CA VAL A 52 -16.27 13.49 2.69
C VAL A 52 -17.41 12.79 1.95
N SER A 53 -18.26 13.54 1.26
CA SER A 53 -19.37 12.98 0.49
C SER A 53 -18.89 12.26 -0.78
N LEU A 54 -19.70 11.33 -1.29
CA LEU A 54 -19.43 10.65 -2.57
C LEU A 54 -19.24 11.67 -3.70
N ASP A 55 -20.12 12.67 -3.83
CA ASP A 55 -20.04 13.68 -4.90
C ASP A 55 -18.73 14.50 -4.85
N ALA A 56 -18.20 14.74 -3.65
CA ALA A 56 -16.92 15.44 -3.49
C ALA A 56 -15.73 14.56 -3.92
N LEU A 57 -15.80 13.24 -3.68
CA LEU A 57 -14.80 12.29 -4.17
C LEU A 57 -14.84 12.19 -5.70
N LEU A 58 -16.03 12.06 -6.28
CA LEU A 58 -16.19 11.97 -7.74
C LEU A 58 -15.66 13.22 -8.46
N LYS A 59 -15.99 14.40 -7.94
CA LYS A 59 -15.46 15.66 -8.47
C LYS A 59 -13.94 15.76 -8.37
N ALA A 60 -13.31 15.19 -7.34
CA ALA A 60 -11.85 15.22 -7.19
C ALA A 60 -11.14 14.34 -8.24
N GLU A 61 -11.80 13.27 -8.67
CA GLU A 61 -11.30 12.34 -9.70
C GLU A 61 -11.79 12.68 -11.12
N ASP A 62 -12.44 13.83 -11.31
CA ASP A 62 -13.05 14.26 -12.57
C ASP A 62 -14.07 13.26 -13.14
N LEU A 63 -14.81 12.60 -12.24
CA LEU A 63 -15.83 11.61 -12.54
C LEU A 63 -17.24 12.13 -12.20
N SER A 64 -18.22 11.63 -12.93
CA SER A 64 -19.65 11.82 -12.71
C SER A 64 -20.29 10.55 -12.16
N ARG A 65 -21.49 10.69 -11.55
CA ARG A 65 -22.25 9.52 -11.08
C ARG A 65 -22.69 8.60 -12.21
N ASP A 66 -22.99 9.17 -13.37
CA ASP A 66 -23.45 8.44 -14.54
C ASP A 66 -22.37 7.48 -15.07
N GLU A 67 -21.09 7.80 -14.86
CA GLU A 67 -19.95 6.92 -15.21
C GLU A 67 -19.74 5.77 -14.21
N LEU A 68 -20.33 5.86 -13.02
CA LEU A 68 -20.21 4.85 -11.95
C LEU A 68 -21.37 3.87 -11.91
N GLU A 69 -22.57 4.33 -12.27
CA GLU A 69 -23.82 3.56 -12.24
C GLU A 69 -24.19 2.96 -13.62
N GLY A 70 -23.35 3.20 -14.64
CA GLY A 70 -23.52 2.77 -16.03
C GLY A 70 -23.19 1.30 -16.31
#